data_AF-A0A2D4Q2C7-F1
#
_entry.id   AF-A0A2D4Q2C7-F1
#
_cell.length_a   1.000
_cell.length_b   1.000
_cell.length_c   1.000
_cell.angle_alpha   90.00
_cell.angle_beta   90.00
_cell.angle_gamma   90.00
#
_symmetry.space_group_name_H-M   'P 1'
#
loop_
_entity.id
_entity.type
_entity.pdbx_description
1 polymer ?
#
loop_
_entity_poly.entity_id
_entity_poly.type
_entity_poly.pdbx_seq_one_letter_code
_entity_poly.pdbx_strand_id
1 'polypeptide(L)'
;RTHTGEKPYECLDCGKSFNHKSHLVKHQTTHTGDKVYCSDCGRGFTCNSDLVVHQRTNTGEKLYESLDCGKSFKDSSNLMLHLRTHTGQKPYECPDCGKMFSHSSDLVAHQRTHIGEKAYECPDCGEGFKRNNYL
;
A
#
# COMPACT_ATOMS: atom_id res chain seq x y z
N ARG A 1 7.77 4.28 -23.61
CA ARG A 1 8.32 3.38 -22.56
C ARG A 1 7.29 2.29 -22.34
N THR A 2 7.63 1.08 -22.76
CA THR A 2 6.73 -0.05 -23.07
C THR A 2 6.03 -0.63 -21.85
N HIS A 3 4.70 -0.53 -21.82
CA HIS A 3 3.82 -1.19 -20.86
C HIS A 3 3.20 -2.45 -21.50
N THR A 4 4.03 -3.32 -22.08
CA THR A 4 3.57 -4.68 -22.42
C THR A 4 3.40 -5.39 -21.07
N GLY A 5 2.16 -5.71 -20.68
CA GLY A 5 1.85 -6.41 -19.43
C GLY A 5 2.41 -7.84 -19.33
N GLU A 6 3.42 -8.16 -20.14
CA GLU A 6 4.09 -9.44 -20.18
C GLU A 6 4.80 -9.69 -18.85
N LYS A 7 4.49 -10.84 -18.27
CA LYS A 7 5.08 -11.33 -17.03
C LYS A 7 5.86 -12.61 -17.32
N PRO A 8 7.01 -12.52 -18.01
CA PRO A 8 7.73 -13.70 -18.50
C PRO A 8 8.40 -14.51 -17.37
N TYR A 9 8.45 -13.99 -16.14
CA TYR A 9 9.12 -14.64 -15.02
C TYR A 9 8.08 -15.29 -14.09
N GLU A 10 7.88 -16.59 -14.21
CA GLU A 10 6.93 -17.35 -13.39
C GLU A 10 7.59 -18.08 -12.22
N CYS A 11 6.94 -18.05 -11.06
CA CYS A 11 7.30 -18.84 -9.90
C CYS A 11 6.70 -20.23 -10.02
N LEU A 12 7.55 -21.25 -10.14
CA LEU A 12 7.11 -22.64 -10.28
C LEU A 12 6.43 -23.20 -9.03
N ASP A 13 6.68 -22.62 -7.85
CA ASP A 13 6.11 -23.10 -6.58
C ASP A 13 4.64 -22.69 -6.39
N CYS A 14 4.21 -21.58 -7.00
CA CYS A 14 2.85 -21.06 -6.80
C CYS A 14 2.18 -20.45 -8.05
N GLY A 15 2.83 -20.55 -9.22
CA GLY A 15 2.32 -20.06 -10.51
C GLY A 15 2.27 -18.52 -10.66
N LYS A 16 2.81 -17.75 -9.71
CA LYS A 16 2.79 -16.29 -9.79
C LYS A 16 3.81 -15.78 -10.81
N SER A 17 3.36 -14.95 -11.75
CA SER A 17 4.21 -14.35 -12.77
C SER A 17 4.56 -12.89 -12.49
N PHE A 18 5.78 -12.51 -12.84
CA PHE A 18 6.38 -11.20 -12.62
C PHE A 18 6.95 -10.63 -13.92
N ASN A 19 6.95 -9.31 -14.04
CA ASN A 19 7.49 -8.60 -15.21
C ASN A 19 9.03 -8.50 -15.17
N HIS A 20 9.63 -8.52 -13.98
CA HIS A 20 11.08 -8.43 -13.78
C HIS A 20 11.60 -9.66 -13.03
N LYS A 21 12.75 -10.19 -13.46
CA LYS A 21 13.44 -11.31 -12.79
C LYS A 21 13.74 -11.00 -11.32
N SER A 22 14.13 -9.76 -11.00
CA SER A 22 14.41 -9.34 -9.62
C SER A 22 13.18 -9.46 -8.71
N HIS A 23 11.97 -9.27 -9.23
CA HIS A 23 10.73 -9.45 -8.47
C HIS A 23 10.43 -10.93 -8.23
N LEU A 24 10.65 -11.79 -9.22
CA LEU A 24 10.54 -13.24 -9.05
C LEU A 24 11.50 -13.76 -7.97
N VAL A 25 12.78 -13.35 -8.02
CA VAL A 25 13.79 -13.76 -7.04
C VAL A 25 13.41 -13.28 -5.63
N LYS A 26 12.98 -12.03 -5.47
CA LYS A 26 12.47 -11.54 -4.17
C LYS A 26 11.26 -12.34 -3.71
N HIS A 27 10.35 -12.70 -4.60
CA HIS A 27 9.19 -13.50 -4.26
C HIS A 27 9.58 -14.92 -3.82
N GLN A 28 10.57 -15.56 -4.43
CA GLN A 28 11.01 -16.90 -4.03
C GLN A 28 11.48 -16.96 -2.57
N THR A 29 12.04 -15.88 -2.02
CA THR A 29 12.39 -15.80 -0.58
C THR A 29 11.19 -15.96 0.34
N THR A 30 9.97 -15.72 -0.14
CA THR A 30 8.74 -15.94 0.64
C THR A 30 8.41 -17.43 0.81
N HIS A 31 8.90 -18.29 -0.07
CA HIS A 31 8.75 -19.74 0.01
C HIS A 31 9.85 -20.38 0.86
N THR A 32 11.09 -19.90 0.73
CA THR A 32 12.22 -20.43 1.51
C THR A 32 12.26 -19.91 2.94
N GLY A 33 11.61 -18.78 3.21
CA GLY A 33 11.67 -18.12 4.51
C GLY A 33 12.99 -17.38 4.76
N ASP A 34 13.83 -17.24 3.73
CA ASP A 34 15.08 -16.48 3.78
C ASP A 34 14.79 -14.98 3.93
N LYS A 35 14.55 -14.58 5.18
CA LYS A 35 14.31 -13.19 5.56
C LYS A 35 15.59 -12.57 6.08
N VAL A 36 15.78 -11.30 5.75
CA VAL A 36 16.77 -10.45 6.42
C VAL A 36 16.09 -9.84 7.63
N TYR A 37 16.68 -10.00 8.80
CA TYR A 37 16.09 -9.58 10.06
C TYR A 37 16.64 -8.22 10.50
N CYS A 38 15.75 -7.39 11.05
CA CYS A 38 16.13 -6.16 11.70
C CYS A 38 16.75 -6.44 13.06
N SER A 39 17.97 -5.97 13.28
CA SER A 39 18.69 -6.14 14.54
C SER A 39 17.99 -5.46 15.73
N ASP A 40 17.24 -4.38 15.49
CA ASP A 40 16.64 -3.59 16.57
C ASP A 40 15.32 -4.16 17.09
N CYS A 41 14.55 -4.87 16.24
CA CYS A 41 13.20 -5.32 16.58
C CYS A 41 12.89 -6.77 16.18
N GLY A 42 13.84 -7.47 15.55
CA GLY A 42 13.68 -8.87 15.11
C GLY A 42 12.71 -9.06 13.95
N ARG A 43 12.19 -8.00 13.32
CA ARG A 43 11.26 -8.11 12.19
C ARG A 43 11.99 -8.57 10.93
N GLY A 44 11.46 -9.59 10.27
CA GLY A 44 12.02 -10.15 9.03
C GLY A 44 11.45 -9.52 7.75
N PHE A 45 12.32 -9.31 6.75
CA PHE A 45 12.04 -8.68 5.47
C PHE A 45 12.54 -9.54 4.30
N THR A 46 11.86 -9.48 3.17
CA THR A 46 12.21 -10.25 1.96
C THR A 46 13.39 -9.67 1.18
N CYS A 47 13.78 -8.41 1.43
CA CYS A 47 14.98 -7.85 0.82
C CYS A 47 15.60 -6.71 1.65
N ASN A 48 16.90 -6.46 1.40
CA ASN A 48 17.68 -5.49 2.15
C ASN A 48 17.16 -4.05 2.00
N SER A 49 16.61 -3.67 0.84
CA SER A 49 16.05 -2.31 0.66
C SER A 49 14.88 -2.04 1.62
N ASP A 50 14.03 -3.04 1.84
CA ASP A 50 12.87 -2.91 2.74
C ASP A 50 13.32 -2.87 4.20
N LEU A 51 14.35 -3.64 4.56
CA LEU A 51 14.97 -3.59 5.88
C LEU A 51 15.61 -2.22 6.14
N VAL A 52 16.37 -1.66 5.20
CA VAL A 52 17.00 -0.33 5.35
C VAL A 52 15.94 0.76 5.53
N VAL A 53 14.85 0.72 4.75
CA VAL A 53 13.73 1.66 4.93
C VAL A 53 13.09 1.49 6.30
N HIS A 54 12.92 0.25 6.77
CA HIS A 54 12.40 -0.01 8.11
C HIS A 54 13.34 0.46 9.23
N GLN A 55 14.65 0.24 9.14
CA GLN A 55 15.61 0.71 10.14
C GLN A 55 15.55 2.23 10.32
N ARG A 56 15.33 2.98 9.23
CA ARG A 56 15.12 4.44 9.29
C ARG A 56 13.85 4.84 10.04
N THR A 57 12.85 3.95 10.11
CA THR A 57 11.67 4.18 10.97
C THR A 57 11.97 3.97 12.44
N ASN A 58 12.94 3.12 12.80
CA ASN A 58 13.36 2.91 14.18
C ASN A 58 14.18 4.08 14.72
N THR A 59 15.01 4.71 13.88
CA THR A 59 15.81 5.90 14.25
C THR A 59 15.00 7.19 14.29
N GLY A 60 13.76 7.19 13.79
CA GLY A 60 12.95 8.40 13.67
C GLY A 60 13.45 9.37 12.59
N GLU A 61 14.36 8.93 11.72
CA GLU A 61 14.88 9.73 10.62
C GLU A 61 13.76 10.02 9.60
N LYS A 62 13.22 11.21 9.73
CA LYS A 62 12.16 11.79 8.90
C LYS A 62 12.77 12.28 7.58
N LEU A 63 12.81 11.41 6.58
CA LEU A 63 13.49 11.66 5.29
C LEU A 63 12.81 12.69 4.39
N TYR A 64 11.48 12.79 4.46
CA TYR A 64 10.69 13.58 3.52
C TYR A 64 9.79 14.57 4.27
N GLU A 65 10.19 15.84 4.29
CA GLU A 65 9.48 16.92 4.99
C GLU A 65 8.66 17.78 4.04
N SER A 66 7.44 18.14 4.47
CA SER A 66 6.59 19.14 3.85
C SER A 66 7.10 20.52 4.25
N LEU A 67 7.60 21.29 3.28
CA LEU A 67 8.03 22.67 3.51
C LEU A 67 6.88 23.60 3.91
N ASP A 68 5.63 23.24 3.59
CA ASP A 68 4.44 24.04 3.91
C ASP A 68 4.04 23.97 5.39
N CYS A 69 4.36 22.87 6.09
CA CYS A 69 3.91 22.68 7.48
C CYS A 69 4.87 21.92 8.41
N GLY A 70 6.08 21.59 7.94
CA GLY A 70 7.12 20.88 8.71
C GLY A 70 6.78 19.42 9.06
N LYS A 71 5.67 18.89 8.55
CA LYS A 71 5.32 17.48 8.75
C LYS A 71 6.22 16.61 7.89
N SER A 72 6.70 15.51 8.46
CA SER A 72 7.62 14.63 7.77
C SER A 72 7.18 13.18 7.77
N PHE A 73 7.55 12.49 6.70
CA PHE A 73 7.02 11.21 6.27
C PHE A 73 8.15 10.21 6.02
N LYS A 74 7.82 8.93 6.19
CA LYS A 74 8.76 7.80 6.01
C LYS A 74 9.17 7.56 4.55
N ASP A 75 8.34 7.99 3.61
CA ASP A 75 8.58 7.83 2.17
C ASP A 75 8.00 9.02 1.39
N SER A 76 8.48 9.20 0.16
CA SER A 76 8.10 10.31 -0.72
C SER A 76 6.65 10.20 -1.21
N SER A 77 6.09 8.99 -1.29
CA SER A 77 4.69 8.79 -1.74
C SER A 77 3.71 9.34 -0.72
N ASN A 78 3.97 9.11 0.56
CA ASN A 78 3.18 9.65 1.67
C ASN A 78 3.33 11.17 1.78
N LEU A 79 4.53 11.73 1.55
CA LEU A 79 4.69 13.18 1.44
C LEU A 79 3.85 13.75 0.29
N MET A 80 3.96 13.20 -0.92
CA MET A 80 3.18 13.64 -2.08
C MET A 80 1.67 13.58 -1.84
N LEU A 81 1.21 12.52 -1.17
CA LEU A 81 -0.19 12.35 -0.79
C LEU A 81 -0.62 13.45 0.19
N HIS A 82 0.21 13.73 1.19
CA HIS A 82 -0.02 14.80 2.14
C HIS A 82 -0.05 16.18 1.47
N LEU A 83 0.82 16.46 0.50
CA LEU A 83 0.81 17.74 -0.23
C LEU A 83 -0.51 17.99 -0.98
N ARG A 84 -1.27 16.93 -1.31
CA ARG A 84 -2.65 17.09 -1.84
C ARG A 84 -3.59 17.74 -0.85
N THR A 85 -3.33 17.63 0.45
CA THR A 85 -4.13 18.29 1.50
C THR A 85 -3.90 19.81 1.54
N HIS A 86 -2.72 20.28 1.14
CA HIS A 86 -2.42 21.71 1.02
C HIS A 86 -2.99 22.29 -0.28
N THR A 87 -2.83 21.57 -1.38
CA THR A 87 -3.27 22.03 -2.72
C THR A 87 -4.75 21.78 -3.00
N GLY A 88 -5.42 20.96 -2.19
CA GLY A 88 -6.81 20.54 -2.43
C GLY A 88 -6.98 19.59 -3.62
N GLN A 89 -5.89 19.04 -4.17
CA GLN A 89 -5.94 18.14 -5.32
C GLN A 89 -6.71 16.85 -5.01
N LYS A 90 -7.70 16.55 -5.84
CA LYS A 90 -8.52 15.34 -5.74
C LYS A 90 -8.61 14.64 -7.10
N PRO A 91 -7.55 13.90 -7.50
CA PRO A 91 -7.44 13.36 -8.85
C PRO A 91 -8.35 12.15 -9.11
N TYR A 92 -9.02 11.60 -8.08
CA TYR A 92 -9.82 10.40 -8.21
C TYR A 92 -11.30 10.76 -8.19
N GLU A 93 -11.96 10.67 -9.34
CA GLU A 93 -13.39 10.94 -9.48
C GLU A 93 -14.21 9.65 -9.43
N CYS A 94 -15.35 9.70 -8.76
CA CYS A 94 -16.34 8.64 -8.77
C CYS A 94 -17.17 8.72 -10.06
N PRO A 95 -17.14 7.71 -10.94
CA PRO A 95 -17.85 7.76 -12.22
C PRO A 95 -19.37 7.80 -12.06
N ASP A 96 -19.89 7.27 -10.95
CA ASP A 96 -21.34 7.17 -10.72
C ASP A 96 -21.96 8.48 -10.23
N CYS A 97 -21.18 9.36 -9.57
CA CYS A 97 -21.73 10.56 -8.93
C CYS A 97 -20.82 11.81 -9.00
N GLY A 98 -19.71 11.76 -9.73
CA GLY A 98 -18.77 12.87 -9.91
C GLY A 98 -17.99 13.31 -8.66
N LYS A 99 -18.10 12.56 -7.55
CA LYS A 99 -17.45 12.94 -6.29
C LYS A 99 -15.95 12.69 -6.36
N MET A 100 -15.15 13.72 -6.04
CA MET A 100 -13.69 13.66 -6.11
C MET A 100 -13.03 13.31 -4.76
N PHE A 101 -11.93 12.55 -4.81
CA PHE A 101 -11.14 12.08 -3.67
C PHE A 101 -9.64 12.34 -3.87
N SER A 102 -8.92 12.57 -2.77
CA SER A 102 -7.46 12.75 -2.76
C SER A 102 -6.70 11.43 -2.82
N HIS A 103 -7.31 10.34 -2.33
CA HIS A 103 -6.74 8.99 -2.28
C HIS A 103 -7.60 8.00 -3.09
N SER A 104 -6.97 7.04 -3.75
CA SER A 104 -7.67 5.99 -4.49
C SER A 104 -8.43 5.03 -3.57
N SER A 105 -7.88 4.75 -2.38
CA SER A 105 -8.54 3.92 -1.38
C SER A 105 -9.88 4.51 -0.91
N ASP A 106 -9.96 5.84 -0.82
CA ASP A 106 -11.18 6.53 -0.42
C ASP A 106 -12.24 6.47 -1.53
N LEU A 107 -11.82 6.59 -2.80
CA LEU A 107 -12.71 6.36 -3.94
C LEU A 107 -13.26 4.93 -3.93
N VAL A 108 -12.41 3.91 -3.77
CA VAL A 108 -12.85 2.50 -3.73
C VAL A 108 -13.82 2.27 -2.58
N ALA A 109 -13.52 2.78 -1.38
CA ALA A 109 -14.42 2.68 -0.24
C ALA A 109 -15.76 3.39 -0.51
N HIS A 110 -15.73 4.53 -1.21
CA HIS A 110 -16.93 5.25 -1.61
C HIS A 110 -17.75 4.50 -2.67
N GLN A 111 -17.13 3.88 -3.67
CA GLN A 111 -17.86 3.11 -4.69
C GLN A 111 -18.67 1.96 -4.09
N ARG A 112 -18.15 1.31 -3.04
CA ARG A 112 -18.91 0.28 -2.28
C ARG A 112 -20.21 0.83 -1.69
N THR A 113 -20.30 2.14 -1.46
CA THR A 113 -21.53 2.75 -0.94
C THR A 113 -22.66 2.78 -1.97
N HIS A 114 -22.35 2.80 -3.28
CA HIS A 114 -23.31 2.77 -4.38
C HIS A 114 -23.88 1.38 -4.63
N ILE A 115 -23.05 0.34 -4.49
CA ILE A 115 -23.45 -1.06 -4.70
C ILE A 115 -24.24 -1.59 -3.48
N GLY A 116 -24.20 -0.89 -2.35
CA GLY A 116 -24.83 -1.34 -1.11
C GLY A 116 -24.12 -2.53 -0.46
N GLU A 117 -22.94 -2.92 -0.97
CA GLU A 117 -22.14 -4.00 -0.41
C GLU A 117 -21.69 -3.65 1.02
N LYS A 118 -22.33 -4.33 1.98
CA LYS A 118 -21.86 -4.43 3.35
C LYS A 118 -20.70 -5.44 3.37
N ALA A 119 -19.47 -4.95 3.20
CA ALA A 119 -18.28 -5.80 3.05
C ALA A 119 -17.84 -6.51 4.34
N TYR A 120 -18.38 -6.13 5.50
CA TYR A 120 -18.04 -6.70 6.80
C TYR A 120 -19.32 -7.05 7.53
N GLU A 121 -19.53 -8.30 7.91
CA GLU A 121 -20.72 -8.75 8.64
C GLU A 121 -20.34 -9.08 10.08
N CYS A 122 -21.13 -8.59 11.05
CA CYS A 122 -20.95 -8.98 12.44
C CYS A 122 -21.45 -10.44 12.63
N PRO A 123 -20.59 -11.37 13.12
CA PRO A 123 -21.00 -12.76 13.34
C PRO A 123 -22.10 -12.91 14.40
N ASP A 124 -22.17 -11.98 15.36
CA ASP A 124 -23.09 -12.06 16.51
C ASP A 124 -24.48 -11.48 16.21
N CYS A 125 -24.61 -10.55 15.26
CA CYS A 125 -25.90 -9.90 14.97
C CYS A 125 -26.27 -9.80 13.48
N GLY A 126 -25.42 -10.24 12.55
CA GLY A 126 -25.70 -10.23 11.10
C GLY A 126 -25.75 -8.83 10.46
N GLU A 127 -25.47 -7.78 11.24
CA GLU A 127 -25.40 -6.42 10.71
C GLU A 127 -24.13 -6.24 9.89
N GLY A 128 -24.30 -5.91 8.62
CA GLY A 128 -23.17 -5.61 7.76
C GLY A 128 -22.79 -4.11 7.70
N PHE A 129 -21.49 -3.84 7.62
CA PHE A 129 -20.87 -2.52 7.66
C PHE A 129 -20.10 -2.23 6.37
N LYS A 130 -20.03 -0.93 6.00
CA LYS A 130 -19.31 -0.46 4.82
C LYS A 130 -17.81 -0.18 5.07
N ARG A 131 -17.39 -0.08 6.34
CA ARG A 131 -16.02 0.27 6.75
C ARG A 131 -15.61 -0.58 7.95
N ASN A 132 -14.38 -1.11 7.94
CA ASN A 132 -13.80 -1.81 9.09
C ASN A 132 -13.26 -0.78 10.08
N ASN A 133 -14.12 -0.26 10.94
CA ASN A 133 -13.73 0.60 12.05
C ASN A 133 -13.99 -0.17 13.35
N TYR A 134 -13.21 -1.22 13.62
CA TYR A 134 -13.35 -2.08 14.80
C TYR A 134 -14.49 -3.11 14.68
N LEU A 135 -14.16 -4.29 14.15
CA LEU A 135 -14.68 -5.55 14.69
C LEU A 135 -13.61 -6.09 15.65
#